data_AF-A0A7C1GWD6-F1
#
_entry.id   AF-A0A7C1GWD6-F1
#
_cell.length_a   1.000
_cell.length_b   1.000
_cell.length_c   1.000
_cell.angle_alpha   90.00
_cell.angle_beta   90.00
_cell.angle_gamma   90.00
#
_symmetry.space_group_name_H-M   'P 1'
#
loop_
_entity.id
_entity.type
_entity.pdbx_description
1 polymer ?
#
loop_
_entity_poly.entity_id
_entity_poly.type
_entity_poly.pdbx_seq_one_letter_code
_entity_poly.pdbx_strand_id
1 'polypeptide(L)'
;MTMRVLYHGARVLLGVVFIYASIHKILYPGAFAGAVFNYQILPAVFINLTALILPWLELVIGILLLLNVWMPGTVVIVNGLLLTFTSALIFNLARGLDIACGCFTTRSTENEMTLLTLLRDSSFLLVSLFLLYWIFLRRDEDTLITVQDKGVRKLP
;
A
#
# COMPACT_ATOMS: atom_id res chain seq x y z
N MET A 1 -17.13 20.49 -4.66
CA MET A 1 -16.00 20.88 -3.77
C MET A 1 -15.56 19.72 -2.87
N THR A 2 -16.51 19.01 -2.24
CA THR A 2 -16.29 17.89 -1.31
C THR A 2 -15.39 16.77 -1.86
N MET A 3 -15.62 16.32 -3.09
CA MET A 3 -14.83 15.22 -3.70
C MET A 3 -13.35 15.57 -3.93
N ARG A 4 -13.02 16.84 -4.18
CA ARG A 4 -11.61 17.27 -4.34
C ARG A 4 -10.87 17.23 -3.00
N VAL A 5 -11.52 17.69 -1.93
CA VAL A 5 -10.96 17.67 -0.58
C VAL A 5 -10.75 16.22 -0.11
N LEU A 6 -11.74 15.35 -0.35
CA LEU A 6 -11.65 13.93 -0.01
C LEU A 6 -10.48 13.23 -0.71
N TYR A 7 -10.28 13.50 -2.01
CA TYR A 7 -9.16 12.95 -2.78
C TYR A 7 -7.80 13.39 -2.21
N HIS A 8 -7.62 14.69 -1.95
CA HIS A 8 -6.36 15.19 -1.38
C HIS A 8 -6.12 14.66 0.04
N GLY A 9 -7.17 14.58 0.86
CA GLY A 9 -7.09 14.02 2.20
C GLY A 9 -6.68 12.55 2.21
N ALA A 10 -7.34 11.71 1.40
CA ALA A 10 -7.02 10.29 1.28
C ALA A 10 -5.58 10.05 0.82
N ARG A 11 -5.11 10.86 -0.13
CA ARG A 11 -3.75 10.81 -0.66
C ARG A 11 -2.69 11.17 0.38
N VAL A 12 -2.91 12.27 1.12
CA VAL A 12 -2.00 12.68 2.20
C VAL A 12 -1.99 11.64 3.32
N LEU A 13 -3.16 11.14 3.71
CA LEU A 13 -3.30 10.11 4.74
C LEU A 13 -2.53 8.84 4.37
N LEU A 14 -2.72 8.30 3.16
CA LEU A 14 -1.99 7.12 2.70
C LEU A 14 -0.49 7.38 2.60
N GLY A 15 -0.07 8.55 2.09
CA GLY A 15 1.34 8.91 1.98
C GLY A 15 2.04 8.95 3.35
N VAL A 16 1.42 9.61 4.34
CA VAL A 16 1.96 9.68 5.71
C VAL A 16 2.04 8.30 6.35
N VAL A 17 1.01 7.47 6.19
CA VAL A 17 0.97 6.11 6.75
C VAL A 17 2.08 5.24 6.16
N PHE A 18 2.29 5.27 4.84
CA PHE A 18 3.36 4.51 4.17
C PHE A 18 4.75 4.97 4.63
N ILE A 19 4.99 6.27 4.73
CA ILE A 19 6.25 6.82 5.23
C ILE A 19 6.48 6.37 6.68
N TYR A 20 5.48 6.51 7.54
CA TYR A 20 5.59 6.10 8.94
C TYR A 20 5.88 4.60 9.08
N ALA A 21 5.17 3.75 8.34
CA ALA A 21 5.39 2.31 8.33
C ALA A 21 6.80 1.94 7.83
N SER A 22 7.28 2.60 6.77
CA SER A 22 8.61 2.34 6.21
C SER A 22 9.73 2.69 7.20
N ILE A 23 9.62 3.80 7.94
CA ILE A 23 10.64 4.23 8.91
C ILE A 23 10.81 3.18 10.01
N HIS A 24 9.71 2.64 10.54
CA HIS A 24 9.77 1.58 11.57
C HIS A 24 10.46 0.31 11.05
N LYS A 25 10.21 -0.07 9.79
CA LYS A 25 10.85 -1.23 9.16
C LYS A 25 12.33 -1.00 8.85
N ILE A 26 12.73 0.23 8.52
CA ILE A 26 14.12 0.63 8.27
C ILE A 26 14.93 0.68 9.57
N LEU A 27 14.34 1.13 10.68
CA LEU A 27 15.01 1.19 11.98
C LEU A 27 15.29 -0.19 12.56
N TYR A 28 14.41 -1.17 12.31
CA TYR A 28 14.53 -2.53 12.86
C TYR A 28 14.37 -3.62 11.78
N PRO A 29 15.28 -3.68 10.80
CA PRO A 29 15.17 -4.62 9.68
C PRO A 29 15.24 -6.08 10.15
N GLY A 30 15.99 -6.36 11.22
CA GLY A 30 16.09 -7.71 11.81
C GLY A 30 14.76 -8.19 12.42
N ALA A 31 14.02 -7.29 13.09
CA ALA A 31 12.71 -7.63 13.64
C ALA A 31 11.68 -7.86 12.53
N PHE A 32 11.73 -7.05 11.46
CA PHE A 32 10.87 -7.24 10.29
C PHE A 32 11.19 -8.54 9.53
N ALA A 33 12.48 -8.85 9.32
CA ALA A 33 12.90 -10.11 8.73
C ALA A 33 12.46 -11.32 9.56
N GLY A 34 12.54 -11.23 10.90
CA GLY A 34 12.01 -12.24 11.81
C GLY A 34 10.49 -12.43 11.67
N ALA A 35 9.72 -11.34 11.58
CA ALA A 35 8.28 -11.40 11.34
C ALA A 35 7.95 -12.08 9.98
N VAL A 36 8.66 -11.72 8.91
CA VAL A 36 8.49 -12.33 7.58
C VAL A 36 8.93 -13.80 7.57
N PHE A 37 9.98 -14.17 8.31
CA PHE A 37 10.39 -15.56 8.48
C PHE A 37 9.33 -16.40 9.16
N ASN A 38 8.70 -15.86 10.21
CA ASN A 38 7.60 -16.54 10.90
C ASN A 38 6.36 -16.73 10.02
N TYR A 39 6.20 -15.94 8.95
CA TYR A 39 5.10 -16.17 8.00
C TYR A 39 5.27 -17.48 7.21
N GLN A 40 6.49 -18.00 7.07
CA GLN A 40 6.80 -19.23 6.31
C GLN A 40 6.26 -19.22 4.87
N ILE A 41 6.11 -18.04 4.26
CA ILE A 41 5.62 -17.87 2.88
C ILE A 41 6.80 -17.81 1.90
N LEU A 42 7.91 -17.19 2.28
CA LEU A 42 9.10 -16.99 1.44
C LEU A 42 10.27 -17.86 1.93
N PRO A 43 11.14 -18.34 1.03
CA PRO A 43 12.36 -19.05 1.41
C PRO A 43 13.39 -18.07 2.01
N ALA A 44 14.27 -18.59 2.88
CA ALA A 44 15.23 -17.83 3.67
C ALA A 44 16.05 -16.79 2.90
N VAL A 45 16.41 -17.10 1.65
CA VAL A 45 17.21 -16.20 0.79
C VAL A 45 16.45 -14.93 0.42
N PHE A 46 15.14 -15.01 0.16
CA PHE A 46 14.34 -13.85 -0.21
C PHE A 46 13.89 -13.02 0.99
N ILE A 47 13.87 -13.58 2.21
CA ILE A 47 13.41 -12.88 3.41
C ILE A 47 14.24 -11.63 3.67
N ASN A 48 15.57 -11.76 3.69
CA ASN A 48 16.46 -10.61 3.90
C ASN A 48 16.33 -9.58 2.77
N LEU A 49 16.24 -10.04 1.52
CA LEU A 49 16.10 -9.15 0.38
C LEU A 49 14.79 -8.36 0.43
N THR A 50 13.67 -9.02 0.72
CA THR A 50 12.37 -8.38 0.91
C THR A 50 12.38 -7.45 2.11
N ALA A 51 13.00 -7.84 3.24
CA ALA A 51 13.09 -7.00 4.43
C ALA A 51 13.87 -5.71 4.20
N LEU A 52 14.82 -5.71 3.27
CA LEU A 52 15.57 -4.53 2.86
C LEU A 52 14.84 -3.72 1.78
N ILE A 53 14.40 -4.34 0.68
CA ILE A 53 13.85 -3.62 -0.48
C ILE A 53 12.46 -3.04 -0.20
N LEU A 54 11.62 -3.80 0.50
CA LEU A 54 10.21 -3.45 0.66
C LEU A 54 10.01 -2.13 1.43
N PRO A 55 10.72 -1.85 2.54
CA PRO A 55 10.60 -0.56 3.23
C PRO A 55 11.04 0.63 2.37
N TRP A 56 12.12 0.49 1.59
CA TRP A 56 12.55 1.56 0.67
C TRP A 56 11.50 1.83 -0.40
N LEU A 57 10.88 0.78 -0.94
CA LEU A 57 9.80 0.89 -1.91
C LEU A 57 8.58 1.60 -1.30
N GLU A 58 8.16 1.24 -0.09
CA GLU A 58 7.09 1.91 0.66
C GLU A 58 7.38 3.40 0.89
N LEU A 59 8.61 3.75 1.26
CA LEU A 59 9.04 5.13 1.49
C LEU A 59 8.94 5.97 0.21
N VAL A 60 9.50 5.48 -0.89
CA VAL A 60 9.49 6.17 -2.20
C VAL A 60 8.05 6.38 -2.67
N ILE A 61 7.20 5.37 -2.55
CA ILE A 61 5.78 5.44 -2.92
C ILE A 61 5.02 6.42 -2.03
N GLY A 62 5.28 6.42 -0.71
CA GLY A 62 4.69 7.38 0.22
C GLY A 62 5.04 8.82 -0.13
N ILE A 63 6.29 9.08 -0.53
CA ILE A 63 6.74 10.39 -1.01
C ILE A 63 6.06 10.76 -2.34
N LEU A 64 5.96 9.84 -3.31
CA LEU A 64 5.25 10.07 -4.56
C LEU A 64 3.77 10.40 -4.33
N LEU A 65 3.13 9.69 -3.40
CA LEU A 65 1.79 9.99 -2.91
C LEU A 65 1.73 11.40 -2.31
N LEU A 66 2.72 11.89 -1.57
CA LEU A 66 2.71 13.27 -1.04
C LEU A 66 3.00 14.34 -2.10
N LEU A 67 3.82 14.05 -3.11
CA LEU A 67 4.21 15.00 -4.15
C LEU A 67 3.25 15.06 -5.35
N ASN A 68 2.31 14.14 -5.48
CA ASN A 68 1.32 14.04 -6.58
C ASN A 68 1.95 13.64 -7.91
N VAL A 69 3.15 13.08 -7.85
CA VAL A 69 3.91 12.74 -9.05
C VAL A 69 3.55 11.32 -9.46
N TRP A 70 3.21 11.16 -10.74
CA TRP A 70 2.96 9.85 -11.36
C TRP A 70 1.84 9.02 -10.69
N MET A 71 0.75 9.69 -10.30
CA MET A 71 -0.38 9.11 -9.56
C MET A 71 -0.93 7.77 -10.11
N PRO A 72 -1.11 7.56 -11.43
CA PRO A 72 -1.68 6.30 -11.92
C PRO A 72 -0.79 5.09 -11.61
N GLY A 73 0.53 5.24 -11.70
CA GLY A 73 1.48 4.16 -11.36
C GLY A 73 1.55 3.94 -9.85
N THR A 74 1.71 5.03 -9.09
CA THR A 74 1.81 4.99 -7.63
C THR A 74 0.62 4.28 -6.99
N VAL A 75 -0.61 4.57 -7.44
CA VAL A 75 -1.83 4.01 -6.84
C VAL A 75 -2.01 2.53 -7.15
N VAL A 76 -1.58 2.06 -8.32
CA VAL A 76 -1.57 0.62 -8.63
C VAL A 76 -0.60 -0.11 -7.70
N ILE A 77 0.60 0.43 -7.49
CA ILE A 77 1.62 -0.20 -6.64
C ILE A 77 1.16 -0.20 -5.16
N VAL A 78 0.60 0.91 -4.67
CA VAL A 78 0.04 1.01 -3.30
C VAL A 78 -1.03 -0.04 -3.05
N ASN A 79 -1.97 -0.21 -3.99
CA ASN A 79 -3.00 -1.24 -3.88
C ASN A 79 -2.39 -2.64 -3.91
N GLY A 80 -1.43 -2.90 -4.80
CA GLY A 80 -0.74 -4.19 -4.87
C GLY A 80 -0.02 -4.53 -3.57
N LEU A 81 0.69 -3.57 -2.97
CA LEU A 81 1.35 -3.71 -1.67
C LEU A 81 0.35 -4.01 -0.56
N LEU A 82 -0.68 -3.18 -0.40
CA LEU A 82 -1.72 -3.36 0.62
C LEU A 82 -2.38 -4.74 0.47
N LEU A 83 -2.73 -5.14 -0.75
CA LEU A 83 -3.36 -6.43 -1.00
C LEU A 83 -2.42 -7.60 -0.70
N THR A 84 -1.12 -7.47 -1.01
CA THR A 84 -0.10 -8.47 -0.67
C THR A 84 0.07 -8.60 0.85
N PHE A 85 0.15 -7.49 1.58
CA PHE A 85 0.24 -7.50 3.04
C PHE A 85 -1.01 -8.06 3.70
N THR A 86 -2.19 -7.61 3.27
CA THR A 86 -3.49 -8.08 3.80
C THR A 86 -3.69 -9.57 3.52
N SER A 87 -3.36 -10.05 2.32
CA SER A 87 -3.46 -11.48 2.00
C SER A 87 -2.48 -12.33 2.81
N ALA A 88 -1.23 -11.87 2.97
CA ALA A 88 -0.26 -12.54 3.85
C ALA A 88 -0.75 -12.59 5.31
N LEU A 89 -1.36 -11.52 5.81
CA LEU A 89 -1.92 -11.47 7.15
C LEU A 89 -3.11 -12.43 7.34
N ILE A 90 -4.07 -12.41 6.42
CA ILE A 90 -5.24 -13.31 6.42
C ILE A 90 -4.78 -14.77 6.35
N PHE A 91 -3.76 -15.06 5.53
CA PHE A 91 -3.22 -16.40 5.38
C PHE A 91 -2.57 -16.92 6.66
N ASN A 92 -1.80 -16.08 7.37
CA ASN A 92 -1.23 -16.44 8.66
C ASN A 92 -2.30 -16.62 9.74
N LEU A 93 -3.31 -15.75 9.76
CA LEU A 93 -4.44 -15.87 10.69
C LEU A 93 -5.24 -17.16 10.46
N ALA A 94 -5.46 -17.55 9.20
CA ALA A 94 -6.13 -18.80 8.86
C ALA A 94 -5.34 -20.05 9.33
N ARG A 95 -4.03 -19.92 9.51
CA ARG A 95 -3.16 -20.97 10.09
C ARG A 95 -3.12 -20.94 11.62
N GLY A 96 -3.79 -19.97 12.26
CA GLY A 96 -3.78 -19.80 13.71
C GLY A 96 -2.44 -19.32 14.28
N LEU A 97 -1.56 -18.75 13.44
CA LEU A 97 -0.29 -18.19 13.88
C LEU A 97 -0.52 -16.75 14.36
N ASP A 98 -0.47 -16.53 15.67
CA ASP A 98 -0.59 -15.21 16.30
C ASP A 98 0.73 -14.44 16.17
N ILE A 99 1.00 -13.92 14.97
CA ILE A 99 2.23 -13.20 14.66
C ILE A 99 1.91 -11.71 14.71
N ALA A 100 2.57 -10.99 15.63
CA ALA A 100 2.49 -9.54 15.69
C ALA A 100 2.78 -8.94 14.31
N CYS A 101 1.75 -8.34 13.69
CA CYS A 101 1.83 -7.78 12.35
C CYS A 101 2.89 -6.66 12.37
N GLY A 102 4.08 -6.93 11.84
CA GLY A 102 5.25 -6.03 11.82
C GLY A 102 5.06 -4.72 11.03
N CYS A 103 3.81 -4.35 10.71
CA CYS A 103 3.42 -3.12 10.04
C CYS A 103 3.54 -1.87 10.94
N PHE A 104 3.40 -1.98 12.27
CA PHE A 104 3.43 -0.81 13.17
C PHE A 104 4.14 -1.05 14.52
N THR A 105 4.43 -2.29 14.90
CA THR A 105 5.15 -2.58 16.16
C THR A 105 6.12 -3.74 15.96
N THR A 106 7.34 -3.59 16.50
CA THR A 106 8.37 -4.64 16.54
C THR A 106 8.51 -5.27 17.92
N ARG A 107 7.72 -4.82 18.91
CA ARG A 107 7.70 -5.36 20.27
C ARG A 107 6.57 -6.37 20.45
N SER A 108 6.94 -7.60 20.75
CA SER A 108 6.09 -8.77 20.96
C SER A 108 5.37 -8.81 22.32
N THR A 109 5.28 -7.69 23.06
CA THR A 109 4.90 -7.75 24.48
C THR A 109 3.45 -7.47 24.83
N GLU A 110 2.58 -6.88 23.99
CA GLU A 110 1.25 -6.48 24.50
C GLU A 110 0.06 -6.49 23.52
N ASN A 111 0.15 -7.03 22.30
CA ASN A 111 -1.06 -7.17 21.47
C ASN A 111 -1.05 -8.51 20.73
N GLU A 112 -1.87 -9.45 21.22
CA GLU A 112 -2.46 -10.52 20.40
C GLU A 112 -2.98 -9.90 19.08
N MET A 113 -2.95 -10.62 17.97
CA MET A 113 -3.53 -10.22 16.69
C MET A 113 -5.00 -9.80 16.87
N THR A 114 -5.21 -8.52 17.18
CA THR A 114 -6.52 -7.98 17.53
C THR A 114 -7.28 -7.68 16.25
N LEU A 115 -8.60 -7.92 16.24
CA LEU A 115 -9.51 -7.52 15.16
C LEU A 115 -9.31 -6.07 14.70
N LEU A 116 -8.86 -5.19 15.61
CA LEU A 116 -8.51 -3.79 15.31
C LEU A 116 -7.38 -3.64 14.29
N THR A 117 -6.37 -4.52 14.28
CA THR A 117 -5.26 -4.48 13.32
C THR A 117 -5.77 -4.82 11.92
N LEU A 118 -6.60 -5.86 11.80
CA LEU A 118 -7.26 -6.21 10.55
C LEU A 118 -8.20 -5.12 10.06
N LEU A 119 -8.97 -4.50 10.97
CA LEU A 119 -9.93 -3.46 10.63
C LEU A 119 -9.20 -2.19 10.16
N ARG A 120 -8.08 -1.83 10.81
CA ARG A 120 -7.18 -0.77 10.38
C ARG A 120 -6.61 -1.03 8.99
N ASP A 121 -6.01 -2.19 8.76
CA ASP A 121 -5.40 -2.53 7.46
C ASP A 121 -6.46 -2.59 6.35
N SER A 122 -7.64 -3.13 6.65
CA SER A 122 -8.80 -3.13 5.73
C SER A 122 -9.29 -1.71 5.43
N SER A 123 -9.30 -0.81 6.42
CA SER A 123 -9.68 0.59 6.20
C SER A 123 -8.72 1.29 5.23
N PHE A 124 -7.41 1.05 5.35
CA PHE A 124 -6.43 1.62 4.43
C PHE A 124 -6.57 1.04 3.02
N LEU A 125 -6.87 -0.25 2.92
CA LEU A 125 -7.15 -0.92 1.65
C LEU A 125 -8.40 -0.34 0.97
N LEU A 126 -9.48 -0.09 1.72
CA LEU A 126 -10.69 0.56 1.20
C LEU A 126 -10.42 1.99 0.71
N VAL A 127 -9.65 2.79 1.46
CA VAL A 127 -9.27 4.16 1.05
C VAL A 127 -8.41 4.12 -0.22
N SER A 128 -7.50 3.16 -0.31
CA SER A 128 -6.63 2.97 -1.48
C SER A 128 -7.41 2.52 -2.72
N LEU A 129 -8.38 1.62 -2.57
CA LEU A 129 -9.28 1.20 -3.64
C LEU A 129 -10.18 2.34 -4.12
N PHE A 130 -10.70 3.14 -3.20
CA PHE A 130 -11.45 4.35 -3.53
C PHE A 130 -10.60 5.33 -4.37
N LEU A 131 -9.33 5.52 -3.98
CA LEU A 131 -8.41 6.37 -4.73
C LEU A 131 -8.11 5.81 -6.14
N LEU A 132 -7.97 4.49 -6.25
CA LEU A 132 -7.74 3.79 -7.53
C LEU A 132 -8.94 3.93 -8.46
N TYR A 133 -10.13 3.63 -7.96
CA TYR A 133 -11.38 3.77 -8.71
C TYR A 133 -11.57 5.20 -9.21
N TRP A 134 -11.33 6.19 -8.33
CA TRP A 134 -11.45 7.61 -8.67
C TRP A 134 -10.44 8.06 -9.74
N ILE A 135 -9.20 7.57 -9.70
CA ILE A 135 -8.17 7.88 -10.69
C ILE A 135 -8.43 7.18 -12.02
N PHE A 136 -8.87 5.92 -12.00
CA PHE A 136 -9.16 5.16 -13.23
C PHE A 136 -10.38 5.69 -13.97
N LEU A 137 -11.47 5.98 -13.27
CA LEU A 137 -12.66 6.63 -13.85
C LEU A 137 -12.33 7.96 -14.54
N ARG A 138 -11.37 8.73 -14.00
CA ARG A 138 -10.90 9.97 -14.63
C ARG A 138 -9.99 9.72 -15.83
N ARG A 139 -9.23 8.63 -15.83
CA ARG A 139 -8.30 8.28 -16.91
C ARG A 139 -9.03 7.80 -18.16
N ASP A 140 -10.17 7.11 -18.01
CA ASP A 140 -11.00 6.69 -19.15
C ASP A 140 -11.56 7.92 -19.90
N GLU A 141 -11.98 8.96 -19.19
CA GLU A 141 -12.47 10.21 -19.80
C GLU A 141 -11.36 10.93 -20.61
N ASP A 142 -10.15 11.05 -20.07
CA ASP A 142 -9.01 11.67 -20.78
C ASP A 142 -8.53 10.85 -21.99
N THR A 143 -8.65 9.52 -21.92
CA THR A 143 -8.28 8.62 -23.04
C THR A 143 -9.32 8.69 -24.16
N LEU A 144 -10.61 8.78 -23.83
CA LEU A 144 -11.66 8.96 -24.83
C LEU A 144 -11.58 10.33 -25.53
N ILE A 145 -11.25 11.40 -24.80
CA ILE A 145 -11.07 12.74 -25.37
C ILE A 145 -9.86 12.77 -26.32
N THR A 146 -8.75 12.11 -25.98
CA THR A 146 -7.56 12.06 -26.85
C THR A 146 -7.74 11.20 -28.10
N VAL A 147 -8.54 10.11 -28.02
CA VAL A 147 -8.91 9.32 -29.20
C VAL A 147 -9.88 10.12 -30.10
N GLN A 148 -10.85 10.82 -29.51
CA GLN A 148 -11.79 11.67 -30.26
C GLN A 148 -11.07 12.85 -30.94
N ASP A 149 -10.14 13.55 -30.27
CA ASP A 149 -9.36 14.65 -30.87
C ASP A 149 -8.47 14.16 -32.04
N LYS A 150 -7.87 12.97 -31.90
CA LYS A 150 -7.14 12.34 -33.01
C LYS A 150 -8.05 11.86 -34.15
N GLY A 151 -9.31 11.51 -33.87
CA GLY A 151 -10.32 11.15 -34.87
C GLY A 151 -10.88 12.35 -35.63
N VAL A 152 -11.14 13.47 -34.94
CA VAL A 152 -11.68 14.70 -35.53
C VAL A 152 -10.64 15.43 -36.40
N ARG A 153 -9.35 15.41 -36.03
CA ARG A 153 -8.26 16.01 -36.83
C ARG A 153 -7.99 15.29 -38.16
N LYS A 154 -8.64 14.14 -38.42
CA LYS A 154 -8.48 13.34 -39.65
C LYS A 154 -9.58 13.54 -40.69
N LEU A 155 -10.52 14.48 -40.53
CA LEU A 155 -11.41 14.83 -41.63
C LEU A 155 -10.75 15.89 -42.54
N PRO A 156 -10.55 15.59 -43.84
CA PRO A 156 -10.15 16.58 -44.85
C PRO A 156 -11.27 17.57 -45.18
#